data_AF-U6DVV5-F1
#
_entry.id   AF-U6DVV5-F1
#
_cell.length_a   1.000
_cell.length_b   1.000
_cell.length_c   1.000
_cell.angle_alpha   90.00
_cell.angle_beta   90.00
_cell.angle_gamma   90.00
#
_symmetry.space_group_name_H-M   'P 1'
#
loop_
_entity.id
_entity.type
_entity.pdbx_description
1 polymer ?
#
loop_
_entity_poly.entity_id
_entity_poly.type
_entity_poly.pdbx_seq_one_letter_code
_entity_poly.pdbx_strand_id
1 'polypeptide(L)'
;MVEKGSDSSSEKGGVPGTPSTQSLGSRNFIRNSKKMQSWYSMLSPTYKQRNEDFRKLFSKLPEAERLIVDYSCALQREILLQGRLYLSENWICFYSN
;
A
#
# COMPACT_ATOMS: atom_id res chain seq x y z
N MET A 1 30.58 -23.99 -47.09
CA MET A 1 30.15 -24.56 -48.38
C MET A 1 30.27 -26.07 -48.29
N VAL A 2 29.14 -26.76 -48.49
CA VAL A 2 28.97 -28.17 -48.92
C VAL A 2 29.60 -29.26 -48.03
N GLU A 3 28.82 -29.94 -47.19
CA GLU A 3 27.88 -31.05 -47.46
C GLU A 3 28.54 -32.44 -47.52
N LYS A 4 28.00 -33.36 -46.71
CA LYS A 4 27.81 -34.77 -47.07
C LYS A 4 26.53 -35.32 -46.41
N GLY A 5 25.56 -35.73 -47.23
CA GLY A 5 24.49 -36.69 -46.88
C GLY A 5 25.05 -38.11 -46.67
N SER A 6 24.31 -39.18 -46.41
CA SER A 6 22.88 -39.54 -46.53
C SER A 6 22.66 -40.72 -45.55
N ASP A 7 21.47 -41.03 -45.02
CA ASP A 7 20.56 -42.01 -45.62
C ASP A 7 19.19 -42.06 -44.90
N SER A 8 18.19 -42.40 -45.70
CA SER A 8 16.77 -42.70 -45.46
C SER A 8 16.56 -43.97 -44.58
N SER A 9 15.42 -44.30 -43.95
CA SER A 9 14.05 -44.44 -44.47
C SER A 9 13.07 -44.77 -43.33
N SER A 10 11.79 -44.48 -43.56
CA SER A 10 10.56 -44.63 -42.76
C SER A 10 10.27 -45.97 -42.07
N GLU A 11 9.45 -45.96 -41.00
CA GLU A 11 8.23 -46.80 -40.87
C GLU A 11 7.17 -46.22 -39.89
N LYS A 12 5.98 -46.00 -40.47
CA LYS A 12 4.57 -46.14 -40.03
C LYS A 12 4.14 -46.07 -38.54
N GLY A 13 3.06 -45.32 -38.31
CA GLY A 13 2.07 -45.61 -37.26
C GLY A 13 1.11 -44.45 -36.97
N GLY A 14 0.06 -44.28 -37.78
CA GLY A 14 -1.01 -43.32 -37.52
C GLY A 14 -2.05 -43.87 -36.54
N VAL A 15 -2.50 -43.02 -35.61
CA VAL A 15 -3.67 -43.28 -34.74
C VAL A 15 -4.78 -42.26 -35.04
N PRO A 16 -6.05 -42.67 -35.18
CA PRO A 16 -7.17 -41.78 -35.51
C PRO A 16 -7.93 -41.33 -34.25
N GLY A 17 -8.59 -40.16 -34.33
CA GLY A 17 -9.81 -39.85 -33.55
C GLY A 17 -9.69 -38.83 -32.41
N THR A 18 -10.31 -37.65 -32.63
CA THR A 18 -10.72 -36.56 -31.71
C THR A 18 -11.64 -37.01 -30.54
N PRO A 19 -12.04 -36.20 -29.53
CA PRO A 19 -11.87 -34.74 -29.35
C PRO A 19 -11.44 -34.25 -27.92
N SER A 20 -10.86 -33.05 -27.89
CA SER A 20 -10.89 -32.05 -26.80
C SER A 20 -10.92 -32.52 -25.32
N THR A 21 -9.75 -32.48 -24.68
CA THR A 21 -9.65 -32.35 -23.21
C THR A 21 -9.02 -31.00 -22.90
N GLN A 22 -9.82 -29.94 -22.88
CA GLN A 22 -9.34 -28.64 -22.41
C GLN A 22 -9.36 -28.65 -20.88
N SER A 23 -8.16 -28.65 -20.33
CA SER A 23 -7.79 -28.64 -18.92
C SER A 23 -8.70 -27.77 -18.06
N LEU A 24 -9.02 -28.31 -16.88
CA LEU A 24 -9.69 -27.64 -15.78
C LEU A 24 -9.15 -26.23 -15.54
N GLY A 25 -10.09 -25.30 -15.41
CA GLY A 25 -10.11 -24.22 -14.42
C GLY A 25 -8.79 -23.55 -14.09
N SER A 26 -8.52 -22.43 -14.76
CA SER A 26 -7.74 -21.33 -14.17
C SER A 26 -8.60 -20.09 -14.07
N ARG A 27 -9.60 -20.13 -13.18
CA ARG A 27 -10.08 -18.90 -12.54
C ARG A 27 -8.98 -18.49 -11.57
N ASN A 28 -8.32 -17.36 -11.79
CA ASN A 28 -7.69 -16.57 -10.74
C ASN A 28 -7.54 -15.12 -11.25
N PHE A 29 -8.46 -14.25 -10.84
CA PHE A 29 -8.27 -13.32 -9.72
C PHE A 29 -7.23 -12.22 -9.99
N ILE A 30 -7.44 -11.43 -11.05
CA ILE A 30 -6.82 -10.12 -11.18
C ILE A 30 -7.94 -9.12 -11.43
N ARG A 31 -8.45 -8.50 -10.35
CA ARG A 31 -9.14 -7.20 -10.31
C ARG A 31 -9.93 -7.04 -9.00
N ASN A 32 -9.25 -6.76 -7.87
CA ASN A 32 -9.94 -6.08 -6.74
C ASN A 32 -9.05 -5.36 -5.70
N SER A 33 -7.73 -5.24 -5.87
CA SER A 33 -6.87 -4.65 -4.81
C SER A 33 -7.13 -3.16 -4.53
N LYS A 34 -7.69 -2.40 -5.49
CA LYS A 34 -7.89 -0.95 -5.36
C LYS A 34 -8.99 -0.55 -4.37
N LYS A 35 -10.00 -1.40 -4.13
CA LYS A 35 -11.12 -1.06 -3.23
C LYS A 35 -10.73 -1.18 -1.75
N MET A 36 -9.90 -2.16 -1.39
CA MET A 36 -9.41 -2.30 -0.01
C MET A 36 -8.46 -1.17 0.37
N GLN A 37 -7.56 -0.74 -0.52
CA GLN A 37 -6.66 0.40 -0.25
C GLN A 37 -7.41 1.70 0.09
N SER A 38 -8.57 1.95 -0.55
CA SER A 38 -9.40 3.13 -0.26
C SER A 38 -9.92 3.15 1.19
N TRP A 39 -10.52 2.05 1.65
CA TRP A 39 -11.06 1.97 3.01
C TRP A 39 -9.96 2.01 4.08
N TYR A 40 -8.82 1.34 3.86
CA TYR A 40 -7.69 1.40 4.79
C TYR A 40 -7.10 2.81 4.90
N SER A 41 -7.07 3.58 3.80
CA SER A 41 -6.58 4.97 3.81
C SER A 41 -7.52 5.93 4.55
N MET A 42 -8.82 5.63 4.61
CA MET A 42 -9.79 6.40 5.40
C MET A 42 -9.71 6.10 6.90
N LEU A 43 -9.40 4.85 7.26
CA LEU A 43 -9.38 4.38 8.65
C LEU A 43 -8.04 4.67 9.35
N SER A 44 -6.96 4.82 8.60
CA SER A 44 -5.62 5.10 9.12
C SER A 44 -5.11 6.42 8.53
N PRO A 45 -5.28 7.56 9.23
CA PRO A 45 -4.69 8.82 8.78
C PRO A 45 -3.20 8.62 8.59
N THR A 46 -2.75 8.76 7.35
CA THR A 46 -1.35 8.54 7.03
C THR A 46 -0.49 9.58 7.75
N TYR A 47 0.76 9.22 8.02
CA TYR A 47 1.74 10.13 8.61
C TYR A 47 1.80 11.50 7.90
N LYS A 48 1.73 11.50 6.56
CA LYS A 48 1.69 12.73 5.75
C LYS A 48 0.54 13.64 6.13
N GLN A 49 -0.66 13.08 6.25
CA GLN A 49 -1.87 13.85 6.56
C GLN A 49 -1.79 14.46 7.97
N ARG A 50 -1.37 13.67 8.97
CA ARG A 50 -1.16 14.18 10.34
C ARG A 50 -0.12 15.30 10.39
N ASN A 51 0.96 15.18 9.62
CA ASN A 51 2.00 16.20 9.55
C ASN A 51 1.52 17.50 8.87
N GLU A 52 0.71 17.39 7.81
CA GLU A 52 0.09 18.57 7.18
C GLU A 52 -0.84 19.30 8.16
N ASP A 53 -1.66 18.57 8.90
CA ASP A 53 -2.56 19.16 9.88
C ASP A 53 -1.77 19.81 11.04
N PHE A 54 -0.70 19.17 11.49
CA PHE A 54 0.25 19.78 12.45
C PHE A 54 0.81 21.11 11.92
N ARG A 55 1.23 21.18 10.65
CA ARG A 55 1.73 22.42 10.06
C ARG A 55 0.67 23.50 9.92
N LYS A 56 -0.58 23.13 9.66
CA LYS A 56 -1.71 24.10 9.64
C LYS A 56 -1.98 24.66 11.02
N LEU A 57 -1.96 23.81 12.05
CA LEU A 57 -2.17 24.23 13.44
C LEU A 57 -1.02 25.10 13.96
N PHE A 58 0.21 24.76 13.60
CA PHE A 58 1.43 25.42 14.08
C PHE A 58 2.21 26.09 12.95
N SER A 59 1.57 27.02 12.24
CA SER A 59 2.17 27.75 11.09
C SER A 59 3.37 28.63 11.45
N LYS A 60 3.61 28.88 12.73
CA LYS A 60 4.76 29.66 13.24
C LYS A 60 6.01 28.80 13.48
N LEU A 61 5.90 27.47 13.43
CA LEU A 61 7.05 26.59 13.61
C LEU A 61 7.91 26.53 12.33
N PRO A 62 9.22 26.29 12.46
CA PRO A 62 10.09 26.10 11.31
C PRO A 62 9.65 24.91 10.44
N GLU A 63 9.84 25.02 9.12
CA GLU A 63 9.51 23.93 8.18
C GLU A 63 10.45 22.71 8.31
N ALA A 64 11.56 22.85 9.03
CA ALA A 64 12.41 21.71 9.39
C ALA A 64 11.74 20.77 10.41
N GLU A 65 10.73 21.24 11.14
CA GLU A 65 10.06 20.44 12.16
C GLU A 65 9.25 19.31 11.53
N ARG A 66 9.46 18.13 12.11
CA ARG A 66 8.84 16.87 11.72
C ARG A 66 7.98 16.36 12.87
N LEU A 67 6.68 16.14 12.63
CA LEU A 67 5.82 15.50 13.60
C LEU A 67 6.32 14.08 13.87
N ILE A 68 6.50 13.70 15.13
CA ILE A 68 6.85 12.32 15.53
C ILE A 68 5.56 11.57 15.84
N VAL A 69 4.75 12.13 16.73
CA VAL A 69 3.54 11.49 17.25
C VAL A 69 2.55 12.53 17.77
N ASP A 70 1.27 12.20 17.67
CA ASP A 70 0.18 12.90 18.33
C ASP A 70 -0.47 11.99 19.39
N TYR A 71 -0.76 12.56 20.55
CA TYR A 71 -1.48 11.92 21.64
C TYR A 71 -2.73 12.72 21.98
N SER A 72 -3.87 12.03 22.06
CA SER A 72 -5.09 12.61 22.64
C SER A 72 -4.94 12.65 24.15
N CYS A 73 -5.06 13.84 24.75
CA CYS A 73 -4.90 14.00 26.20
C CYS A 73 -5.68 15.22 26.72
N ALA A 74 -5.90 15.28 28.03
CA ALA A 74 -6.42 16.46 28.70
C ALA A 74 -5.33 17.07 29.59
N LEU A 75 -5.14 18.39 29.50
CA LEU A 75 -4.20 19.12 30.34
C LEU A 75 -4.88 19.50 31.65
N GLN A 76 -4.35 19.03 32.78
CA GLN A 76 -4.86 19.36 34.11
C GLN A 76 -4.39 20.76 34.54
N ARG A 77 -5.33 21.69 34.70
CA ARG A 77 -5.13 22.98 35.40
C ARG A 77 -6.23 23.12 36.47
N GLU A 78 -6.92 24.25 36.57
CA GLU A 78 -8.12 24.41 37.41
C GLU A 78 -9.29 23.55 36.91
N ILE A 79 -9.33 23.29 35.60
CA ILE A 79 -10.21 22.32 34.93
C ILE A 79 -9.39 21.42 34.01
N LEU A 80 -9.97 20.28 33.60
CA LEU A 80 -9.39 19.41 32.56
C LEU A 80 -9.62 20.03 31.18
N LEU A 81 -8.55 20.53 30.56
CA LEU A 81 -8.62 21.10 29.22
C LEU A 81 -8.38 20.00 28.18
N GLN A 82 -9.43 19.59 27.47
CA GLN A 82 -9.33 18.58 26.43
C GLN A 82 -8.49 19.08 25.26
N GLY A 83 -7.61 18.24 24.74
CA GLY A 83 -6.80 18.61 23.59
C GLY A 83 -5.98 17.47 23.01
N ARG A 84 -4.95 17.85 22.28
CA ARG A 84 -3.99 16.95 21.65
C ARG A 84 -2.58 17.47 21.86
N LEU A 85 -1.69 16.56 22.26
CA LEU A 85 -0.26 16.81 22.38
C LEU A 85 0.43 16.33 21.10
N TYR A 86 1.17 17.23 20.47
CA TYR A 86 1.99 16.95 19.30
C TYR A 86 3.46 17.02 19.71
N LEU A 87 4.20 15.97 19.42
CA LEU A 87 5.64 15.90 19.64
C LEU A 87 6.35 16.03 18.30
N SER A 88 7.20 17.04 18.16
CA SER A 88 8.17 17.14 17.05
C SER A 88 9.58 16.84 17.55
N GLU A 89 10.57 16.92 16.65
CA GLU A 89 11.97 16.67 17.01
C GLU A 89 12.49 17.68 18.04
N ASN A 90 12.08 18.95 17.96
CA ASN A 90 12.58 19.99 18.86
C ASN A 90 11.51 20.67 19.71
N TRP A 91 10.21 20.37 19.49
CA TRP A 91 9.11 21.04 20.18
C TRP A 91 8.07 20.08 20.73
N ILE A 92 7.41 20.54 21.79
CA ILE A 92 6.24 19.92 22.38
C ILE A 92 5.11 20.94 22.28
N CYS A 93 4.06 20.60 21.54
CA CYS A 93 2.96 21.52 21.26
C CYS A 93 1.64 20.93 21.74
N PHE A 94 0.91 21.65 22.59
CA PHE A 94 -0.43 21.26 23.02
C PHE A 94 -1.48 22.13 22.33
N TYR A 95 -2.42 21.49 21.64
CA TYR A 95 -3.58 22.13 21.05
C TYR A 95 -4.81 21.79 21.88
N SER A 96 -5.41 22.78 22.52
CA SER A 96 -6.72 22.64 23.16
C SER A 96 -7.82 22.70 22.10
N ASN A 97 -8.75 21.75 22.15
CA ASN A 97 -9.93 21.74 21.28
C ASN A 97 -11.04 22.63 21.84
#